data_AF-A0A9W9ZHM4-F1
#
_entry.id   AF-A0A9W9ZHM4-F1
#
_cell.length_a   1.000
_cell.length_b   1.000
_cell.length_c   1.000
_cell.angle_alpha   90.00
_cell.angle_beta   90.00
_cell.angle_gamma   90.00
#
_symmetry.space_group_name_H-M   'P 1'
#
loop_
_entity.id
_entity.type
_entity.pdbx_description
1 polymer ?
#
loop_
_entity_poly.entity_id
_entity_poly.type
_entity_poly.pdbx_seq_one_letter_code
_entity_poly.pdbx_strand_id
1 'polypeptide(L)'
;MASKLPAAFPVIKGKFEDLPVKVQDYVADKVKLCTPANLHICDGSKEENEALIKILLEAGIITPLSKHDNCYVARTDPHDVARVESKTFICTENKRESIPQAKRE
;
A
#
# COMPACT_ATOMS: atom_id res chain seq x y z
N MET A 1 -13.93 18.09 11.33
CA MET A 1 -15.12 17.52 10.66
C MET A 1 -14.68 16.21 10.04
N ALA A 2 -15.32 15.08 10.37
CA ALA A 2 -14.90 13.78 9.83
C ALA A 2 -15.04 13.79 8.31
N SER A 3 -13.95 13.51 7.62
CA SER A 3 -13.89 13.46 6.16
C SER A 3 -14.71 12.27 5.69
N LYS A 4 -15.69 12.52 4.83
CA LYS A 4 -16.53 11.47 4.28
C LYS A 4 -15.97 11.01 2.94
N LEU A 5 -16.12 9.71 2.67
CA LEU A 5 -15.91 9.20 1.32
C LEU A 5 -16.84 9.91 0.33
N PRO A 6 -16.45 10.01 -0.96
CA PRO A 6 -17.36 10.47 -2.01
C PRO A 6 -18.69 9.71 -1.96
N ALA A 7 -19.78 10.38 -2.31
CA ALA A 7 -21.11 9.75 -2.32
C ALA A 7 -21.09 8.49 -3.20
N ALA A 8 -21.60 7.38 -2.67
CA ALA A 8 -21.64 6.07 -3.33
C ALA A 8 -20.26 5.43 -3.66
N PHE A 9 -19.18 5.82 -2.97
CA PHE A 9 -17.89 5.15 -3.14
C PHE A 9 -17.94 3.68 -2.67
N PRO A 10 -17.60 2.70 -3.52
CA PRO A 10 -17.78 1.30 -3.17
C PRO A 10 -16.69 0.81 -2.21
N VAL A 11 -17.11 0.48 -0.99
CA VAL A 11 -16.30 -0.24 -0.01
C VAL A 11 -16.61 -1.73 -0.16
N ILE A 12 -15.66 -2.49 -0.69
CA ILE A 12 -15.86 -3.91 -1.02
C ILE A 12 -15.60 -4.85 0.17
N LYS A 13 -14.81 -4.40 1.15
CA LYS A 13 -14.56 -5.14 2.39
C LYS A 13 -14.28 -4.19 3.55
N GLY A 14 -14.79 -4.57 4.72
CA GLY A 14 -14.68 -3.80 5.96
C GLY A 14 -15.71 -2.68 6.06
N LYS A 15 -15.65 -1.92 7.16
CA LYS A 15 -16.54 -0.80 7.44
C LYS A 15 -15.70 0.45 7.66
N PHE A 16 -15.94 1.48 6.85
CA PHE A 16 -15.18 2.73 6.94
C PHE A 16 -15.45 3.45 8.27
N GLU A 17 -16.68 3.32 8.77
CA GLU A 17 -17.18 3.95 9.99
C GLU A 17 -16.51 3.39 11.26
N ASP A 18 -16.01 2.15 11.20
CA ASP A 18 -15.34 1.48 12.31
C ASP A 18 -13.87 1.95 12.46
N LEU A 19 -13.33 2.65 11.46
CA LEU A 19 -11.97 3.18 11.50
C LEU A 19 -11.88 4.36 12.49
N PRO A 20 -10.73 4.55 13.19
CA PRO A 20 -10.52 5.76 13.98
C PRO A 20 -10.65 7.02 13.13
N VAL A 21 -11.16 8.11 13.70
CA VAL A 21 -11.46 9.37 12.96
C VAL A 21 -10.26 9.87 12.13
N LYS A 22 -9.04 9.82 12.68
CA LYS A 22 -7.84 10.24 11.95
C LYS A 22 -7.52 9.35 10.76
N VAL A 23 -7.85 8.06 10.83
CA VAL A 23 -7.66 7.10 9.73
C VAL A 23 -8.73 7.33 8.66
N GLN A 24 -9.97 7.61 9.05
CA GLN A 24 -11.03 8.01 8.12
C GLN A 24 -10.61 9.24 7.31
N ASP A 25 -10.10 10.27 7.99
CA ASP A 25 -9.62 11.49 7.36
C ASP A 25 -8.52 11.22 6.33
N TYR A 26 -7.53 10.40 6.71
CA TYR A 26 -6.45 9.99 5.82
C TYR A 26 -6.96 9.21 4.59
N VAL A 27 -7.80 8.19 4.81
CA VAL A 27 -8.31 7.35 3.73
C VAL A 27 -9.19 8.16 2.78
N ALA A 28 -10.05 9.04 3.29
CA ALA A 28 -10.89 9.90 2.45
C ALA A 28 -10.06 10.86 1.59
N ASP A 29 -8.99 11.45 2.14
CA ASP A 29 -8.04 12.28 1.39
C ASP A 29 -7.39 11.48 0.24
N LYS A 30 -6.93 10.25 0.51
CA LYS A 30 -6.31 9.39 -0.52
C LYS A 30 -7.29 8.88 -1.55
N VAL A 31 -8.53 8.56 -1.19
CA VAL A 31 -9.57 8.17 -2.15
C VAL A 31 -9.87 9.34 -3.09
N LYS A 32 -9.96 10.57 -2.56
CA LYS A 32 -10.18 11.77 -3.37
C LYS A 32 -9.01 12.04 -4.32
N LEU A 33 -7.78 11.83 -3.88
CA LEU A 33 -6.56 12.09 -4.67
C LEU A 33 -6.32 11.02 -5.75
N CYS A 34 -6.40 9.74 -5.38
CA CYS A 34 -6.01 8.63 -6.23
C CYS A 34 -7.17 8.09 -7.09
N THR A 35 -8.41 8.47 -6.79
CA THR A 35 -9.63 8.02 -7.49
C THR A 35 -9.68 6.51 -7.74
N PRO A 36 -9.49 5.65 -6.71
CA PRO A 36 -9.51 4.21 -6.91
C PRO A 36 -10.92 3.72 -7.27
N ALA A 37 -11.01 2.54 -7.90
CA ALA A 37 -12.30 1.96 -8.26
C ALA A 37 -13.13 1.50 -7.04
N ASN A 38 -12.46 1.09 -5.96
CA ASN A 38 -13.07 0.62 -4.72
C ASN A 38 -12.09 0.72 -3.53
N LEU A 39 -12.62 0.52 -2.31
CA LEU A 39 -11.86 0.47 -1.07
C LEU A 39 -11.99 -0.92 -0.44
N HIS A 40 -10.84 -1.53 -0.17
CA HIS A 40 -10.72 -2.77 0.59
C HIS A 40 -9.98 -2.46 1.90
N ILE A 41 -10.65 -2.62 3.04
CA ILE A 41 -10.02 -2.48 4.35
C ILE A 41 -9.54 -3.87 4.78
N CYS A 42 -8.22 -4.06 4.86
CA CYS A 42 -7.64 -5.34 5.23
C CYS A 42 -7.93 -5.70 6.69
N ASP A 43 -8.42 -6.93 6.92
CA ASP A 43 -8.67 -7.47 8.25
C ASP A 43 -7.56 -8.41 8.74
N GLY A 44 -6.66 -8.86 7.86
CA GLY A 44 -5.56 -9.75 8.17
C GLY A 44 -5.96 -11.20 8.45
N SER A 45 -7.21 -11.57 8.12
CA SER A 45 -7.71 -12.94 8.27
C SER A 45 -7.03 -13.92 7.30
N LYS A 46 -7.12 -15.22 7.62
CA LYS A 46 -6.58 -16.27 6.75
C LYS A 46 -7.35 -16.31 5.43
N GLU A 47 -8.66 -16.13 5.49
CA GLU A 47 -9.58 -16.10 4.36
C GLU A 47 -9.27 -14.92 3.43
N GLU A 48 -8.91 -13.76 3.99
CA GLU A 48 -8.44 -12.61 3.21
C GLU A 48 -7.16 -12.92 2.44
N ASN A 49 -6.17 -13.48 3.14
CA ASN A 49 -4.90 -13.80 2.53
C ASN A 49 -5.07 -14.83 1.41
N GLU A 50 -5.88 -15.88 1.62
CA GLU A 50 -6.20 -16.88 0.61
C GLU A 50 -6.91 -16.26 -0.60
N ALA A 51 -7.86 -15.35 -0.39
CA ALA A 51 -8.56 -14.64 -1.47
C ALA A 51 -7.60 -13.76 -2.28
N LEU A 52 -6.69 -13.02 -1.63
CA LEU A 52 -5.71 -12.18 -2.30
C LEU A 52 -4.68 -13.01 -3.09
N ILE A 53 -4.18 -14.10 -2.51
CA ILE A 53 -3.30 -15.04 -3.22
C ILE A 53 -3.99 -15.58 -4.47
N LYS A 54 -5.26 -15.97 -4.37
CA LYS A 54 -6.04 -16.44 -5.51
C LYS A 54 -6.14 -15.38 -6.62
N ILE A 55 -6.42 -14.12 -6.28
CA ILE A 55 -6.45 -13.02 -7.24
C ILE A 55 -5.09 -12.88 -7.95
N LEU A 56 -3.98 -12.94 -7.20
CA LEU A 56 -2.63 -12.83 -7.78
C LEU A 56 -2.26 -14.01 -8.68
N LEU A 57 -2.72 -15.22 -8.35
CA LEU A 57 -2.55 -16.42 -9.16
C LEU A 57 -3.34 -16.33 -10.46
N GLU A 58 -4.61 -15.95 -10.38
CA GLU A 58 -5.50 -15.78 -11.55
C GLU A 58 -4.98 -14.67 -12.48
N ALA A 59 -4.40 -13.61 -11.93
CA ALA A 59 -3.75 -12.54 -12.69
C ALA A 59 -2.37 -12.93 -13.26
N GLY A 60 -1.81 -14.09 -12.88
CA GLY A 60 -0.48 -14.54 -13.31
C GLY A 60 0.69 -13.75 -12.70
N ILE A 61 0.44 -12.98 -11.63
CA ILE A 61 1.47 -12.17 -10.94
C ILE A 61 2.41 -13.06 -10.13
N ILE A 62 1.88 -14.14 -9.55
CA ILE A 62 2.64 -15.13 -8.78
C ILE A 62 2.41 -16.54 -9.32
N THR A 63 3.32 -17.47 -9.01
CA THR A 63 3.22 -18.89 -9.38
C THR A 63 3.44 -19.76 -8.14
N PRO A 64 2.65 -20.83 -7.92
CA PRO A 64 2.84 -21.71 -6.77
C PRO A 64 4.11 -22.56 -6.93
N LEU A 65 4.79 -22.83 -5.82
CA LEU A 65 5.98 -23.68 -5.77
C LEU A 65 5.60 -25.10 -5.35
N SER A 66 5.57 -26.03 -6.31
CA SER A 66 5.09 -27.41 -6.09
C SER A 66 5.84 -28.23 -5.04
N LYS A 67 7.08 -27.85 -4.68
CA LYS A 67 7.89 -28.54 -3.66
C LYS A 67 7.59 -28.11 -2.23
N HIS A 68 6.85 -27.01 -2.03
CA HIS A 68 6.68 -26.39 -0.72
C HIS A 68 5.21 -26.01 -0.51
N ASP A 69 4.72 -26.22 0.70
CA ASP A 69 3.34 -25.86 1.02
C ASP A 69 3.20 -24.36 1.20
N ASN A 70 2.11 -23.79 0.68
CA ASN A 70 1.77 -22.38 0.74
C ASN A 70 2.93 -21.43 0.35
N CYS A 71 3.71 -21.81 -0.66
CA CYS A 71 4.85 -21.03 -1.16
C CYS A 71 4.63 -20.61 -2.61
N TYR A 72 5.03 -19.37 -2.92
CA TYR A 72 4.82 -18.76 -4.24
C TYR A 72 6.09 -18.02 -4.69
N VAL A 73 6.27 -17.91 -6.00
CA VAL A 73 7.31 -17.09 -6.62
C VAL A 73 6.66 -15.94 -7.39
N ALA A 74 7.16 -14.72 -7.17
CA ALA A 74 6.89 -13.55 -7.98
C ALA A 74 8.17 -13.20 -8.77
N ARG A 75 8.03 -12.77 -10.02
CA ARG A 75 9.15 -12.27 -10.83
C ARG A 75 8.85 -10.83 -11.19
N THR A 76 9.63 -9.89 -10.66
CA THR A 76 9.42 -8.46 -10.89
C THR A 76 10.02 -8.01 -12.22
N ASP A 77 9.67 -6.80 -12.66
CA ASP A 77 10.37 -6.14 -13.76
C ASP A 77 11.85 -5.95 -13.37
N PRO A 78 12.83 -6.25 -14.25
CA PRO A 78 14.25 -6.04 -13.98
C PRO A 78 14.63 -4.62 -13.55
N HIS A 79 13.81 -3.61 -13.84
CA HIS A 79 14.00 -2.23 -13.41
C HIS A 79 13.49 -1.95 -11.98
N ASP A 80 12.72 -2.87 -11.39
CA ASP A 80 12.16 -2.79 -10.04
C ASP A 80 12.60 -3.98 -9.18
N VAL A 81 13.91 -4.02 -8.91
CA VAL A 81 14.57 -5.13 -8.20
C VAL A 81 15.21 -4.71 -6.87
N ALA A 82 15.41 -3.41 -6.67
CA ALA A 82 16.11 -2.87 -5.52
C ALA A 82 15.64 -1.45 -5.19
N ARG A 83 15.94 -1.01 -3.97
CA ARG A 83 15.76 0.39 -3.58
C ARG A 83 16.59 1.29 -4.47
N VAL A 84 16.02 2.43 -4.88
CA VAL A 84 16.73 3.45 -5.67
C VAL A 84 16.98 4.66 -4.77
N GLU A 85 18.14 4.69 -4.13
CA GLU A 85 18.49 5.72 -3.14
C GLU A 85 18.48 7.14 -3.74
N SER A 86 18.84 7.29 -5.01
CA SER A 86 18.77 8.58 -5.72
C SER A 86 17.33 9.10 -5.94
N LYS A 87 16.31 8.26 -5.75
CA LYS A 87 14.89 8.61 -5.81
C LYS A 87 14.20 8.52 -4.44
N THR A 88 14.96 8.36 -3.36
CA THR A 88 14.44 8.28 -1.99
C THR A 88 14.85 9.54 -1.23
N PHE A 89 13.88 10.28 -0.71
CA PHE A 89 14.11 11.57 -0.06
C PHE A 89 13.45 11.64 1.31
N ILE A 90 14.08 12.39 2.21
CA ILE A 90 13.48 12.80 3.49
C ILE A 90 13.15 14.30 3.36
N CYS A 91 11.88 14.65 3.55
CA CYS A 91 11.40 16.03 3.43
C CYS A 91 11.32 16.68 4.82
N THR A 92 12.21 17.65 5.07
CA THR A 92 12.22 18.50 6.28
C THR A 92 12.25 19.97 5.86
N GLU A 93 11.87 20.89 6.76
CA GLU A 93 11.95 22.34 6.47
C GLU A 93 13.41 22.76 6.24
N ASN A 94 14.32 22.27 7.07
CA ASN A 94 15.74 22.58 6.97
C ASN A 94 16.53 21.35 6.51
N LYS A 95 17.38 21.54 5.49
CA LYS A 95 18.25 20.47 4.96
C LYS A 95 19.11 19.80 6.04
N ARG A 96 19.59 20.56 7.03
CA ARG A 96 20.43 20.05 8.14
C ARG A 96 19.73 19.03 9.05
N GLU A 97 18.40 19.02 9.08
CA GLU A 97 17.62 18.04 9.85
C GLU A 97 17.59 16.67 9.16
N SER A 98 17.71 16.66 7.83
CA SER A 98 17.75 15.43 7.02
C SER A 98 19.17 14.90 6.83
N ILE A 99 20.15 15.78 6.60
CA ILE A 99 21.54 15.40 6.32
C ILE A 99 22.54 16.36 6.99
N PRO A 100 23.68 15.87 7.49
CA PRO A 100 24.74 16.73 8.03
C PRO A 100 25.35 17.66 6.96
N GLN A 101 25.92 18.78 7.39
CA GLN A 101 26.86 19.54 6.56
C GLN A 101 28.28 19.06 6.85
N ALA A 102 28.91 18.47 5.84
CA ALA A 102 30.33 18.12 5.91
C ALA A 102 31.17 19.41 6.08
N LYS A 103 32.16 19.36 6.98
CA LYS A 103 33.20 20.39 7.05
C LYS A 103 33.99 20.32 5.74
N ARG A 104 34.15 21.46 5.06
CA ARG A 104 35.11 21.59 3.96
C ARG A 104 36.48 21.84 4.58
N GLU A 105 37.46 21.02 4.24
CA GLU A 105 38.88 21.30 4.48
C GLU A 105 39.38 22.38 3.51
#